data_AF-A0A6L2ZWH0-F1
#
_entry.id   AF-A0A6L2ZWH0-F1
#
_cell.length_a   1.000
_cell.length_b   1.000
_cell.length_c   1.000
_cell.angle_alpha   90.00
_cell.angle_beta   90.00
_cell.angle_gamma   90.00
#
_symmetry.space_group_name_H-M   'P 1'
#
loop_
_entity.id
_entity.type
_entity.pdbx_description
1 polymer ?
#
loop_
_entity_poly.entity_id
_entity_poly.type
_entity_poly.pdbx_seq_one_letter_code
_entity_poly.pdbx_strand_id
1 'polypeptide(L)'
;METPNYIQVTDNRGTTAGWTLKVREVAQFHQENAAAKHPVLEGAMLSLVNPQTVSLNEDTPPTAQEVLDLVPEKETVVATAERGAGAGTWIIRWGSELVAQDTLNQAEQRVKENFSKDVQLFVPGKTVKDAASYTTQLNWILSELPQNG
;
A
#
# COMPACT_ATOMS: atom_id res chain seq x y z
N MET A 1 -5.77 2.03 20.46
CA MET A 1 -6.24 2.46 19.13
C MET A 1 -5.43 1.68 18.13
N GLU A 2 -6.06 0.97 17.22
CA GLU A 2 -5.35 0.38 16.08
C GLU A 2 -4.91 1.49 15.14
N THR A 3 -3.73 1.30 14.55
CA THR A 3 -3.16 2.24 13.60
C THR A 3 -3.56 1.78 12.20
N PRO A 4 -4.25 2.61 11.40
CA PRO A 4 -4.55 2.31 10.01
C PRO A 4 -3.25 2.05 9.22
N ASN A 5 -3.33 1.33 8.10
CA ASN A 5 -2.16 1.12 7.25
C ASN A 5 -1.60 2.46 6.78
N TYR A 6 -0.29 2.66 6.88
CA TYR A 6 0.31 3.95 6.54
C TYR A 6 1.75 3.82 6.05
N ILE A 7 2.21 4.88 5.39
CA ILE A 7 3.59 5.15 5.04
C ILE A 7 3.97 6.50 5.61
N GLN A 8 5.19 6.57 6.15
CA GLN A 8 5.78 7.82 6.58
C GLN A 8 6.94 8.19 5.65
N VAL A 9 6.90 9.40 5.11
CA VAL A 9 7.99 10.02 4.35
C VAL A 9 8.53 11.17 5.17
N THR A 10 9.85 11.27 5.34
CA THR A 10 10.50 12.40 6.01
C THR A 10 11.50 13.05 5.07
N ASP A 11 11.21 14.27 4.63
CA ASP A 11 12.08 15.06 3.78
C ASP A 11 12.76 16.18 4.59
N ASN A 12 14.02 15.94 4.99
CA ASN A 12 14.84 16.89 5.74
C ASN A 12 16.04 17.41 4.93
N ARG A 13 15.96 17.36 3.58
CA ARG A 13 17.09 17.75 2.72
C ARG A 13 17.41 19.25 2.77
N GLY A 14 16.48 20.07 3.26
CA GLY A 14 16.59 21.54 3.23
C GLY A 14 16.40 22.13 1.83
N THR A 15 16.15 21.30 0.81
CA THR A 15 15.79 21.71 -0.55
C THR A 15 14.29 21.55 -0.76
N THR A 16 13.65 22.49 -1.45
CA THR A 16 12.22 22.42 -1.78
C THR A 16 11.96 21.71 -3.12
N ALA A 17 12.77 20.69 -3.45
CA ALA A 17 12.75 20.00 -4.74
C ALA A 17 11.47 19.20 -5.00
N GLY A 18 10.76 18.81 -3.94
CA GLY A 18 9.66 17.86 -4.01
C GLY A 18 10.15 16.40 -4.09
N TRP A 19 9.20 15.47 -4.12
CA TRP A 19 9.45 14.03 -4.18
C TRP A 19 8.24 13.28 -4.74
N THR A 20 8.48 12.09 -5.29
CA THR A 20 7.44 11.16 -5.72
C THR A 20 7.64 9.82 -5.02
N LEU A 21 6.57 9.35 -4.36
CA LEU A 21 6.46 8.02 -3.81
C LEU A 21 5.69 7.13 -4.79
N LYS A 22 6.27 5.98 -5.13
CA LYS A 22 5.62 4.93 -5.93
C LYS A 22 5.60 3.61 -5.18
N VAL A 23 4.68 2.75 -5.59
CA VAL A 23 4.59 1.35 -5.16
C VAL A 23 4.69 0.42 -6.36
N ARG A 24 5.30 -0.74 -6.15
CA ARG A 24 5.39 -1.83 -7.12
C ARG A 24 5.20 -3.14 -6.39
N GLU A 25 4.21 -3.92 -6.80
CA GLU A 25 4.11 -5.32 -6.38
C GLU A 25 5.21 -6.14 -7.09
N VAL A 26 5.96 -6.96 -6.35
CA VAL A 26 7.10 -7.72 -6.91
C VAL A 26 6.65 -8.96 -7.68
N ALA A 27 5.63 -9.64 -7.20
CA ALA A 27 5.07 -10.84 -7.82
C ALA A 27 3.62 -11.00 -7.38
N GLN A 28 2.85 -11.87 -8.03
CA GLN A 28 1.51 -12.18 -7.54
C GLN A 28 1.55 -12.78 -6.12
N PHE A 29 0.44 -12.61 -5.41
CA PHE A 29 0.18 -13.32 -4.16
C PHE A 29 0.41 -14.82 -4.33
N HIS A 30 1.32 -15.37 -3.53
CA HIS A 30 1.72 -16.77 -3.59
C HIS A 30 1.83 -17.37 -2.19
N GLN A 31 1.71 -18.69 -2.11
CA GLN A 31 2.00 -19.47 -0.91
C GLN A 31 3.40 -20.09 -0.99
N GLU A 32 4.05 -20.23 0.17
CA GLU A 32 5.41 -20.78 0.28
C GLU A 32 5.46 -22.32 0.29
N ASN A 33 4.30 -22.99 0.29
CA ASN A 33 4.24 -24.45 0.34
C ASN A 33 4.63 -25.07 -1.01
N ALA A 34 5.79 -25.73 -1.07
CA ALA A 34 6.27 -26.41 -2.27
C ALA A 34 5.36 -27.55 -2.78
N ALA A 35 4.49 -28.10 -1.94
CA ALA A 35 3.51 -29.13 -2.31
C ALA A 35 2.14 -28.56 -2.73
N ALA A 36 2.01 -27.23 -2.81
CA ALA A 36 0.79 -26.55 -3.24
C ALA A 36 0.35 -27.00 -4.63
N LYS A 37 -0.96 -27.19 -4.82
CA LYS A 37 -1.53 -27.44 -6.15
C LYS A 37 -1.79 -26.14 -6.88
N HIS A 38 -2.11 -25.10 -6.13
CA HIS A 38 -2.42 -23.77 -6.63
C HIS A 38 -1.57 -22.74 -5.88
N PRO A 39 -0.28 -22.63 -6.20
CA PRO A 39 0.66 -21.81 -5.43
C PRO A 39 0.46 -20.30 -5.60
N VAL A 40 -0.27 -19.85 -6.63
CA VAL A 40 -0.39 -18.43 -7.00
C VAL A 40 -1.86 -18.03 -7.19
N LEU A 41 -2.23 -16.84 -6.70
CA LEU A 41 -3.51 -16.20 -6.99
C LEU A 41 -3.44 -15.41 -8.30
N GLU A 42 -3.55 -16.11 -9.42
CA GLU A 42 -3.46 -15.51 -10.76
C GLU A 42 -4.51 -14.42 -10.98
N GLY A 43 -4.03 -13.24 -11.40
CA GLY A 43 -4.84 -12.06 -11.66
C GLY A 43 -5.38 -11.37 -10.41
N ALA A 44 -4.84 -11.66 -9.23
CA ALA A 44 -5.17 -10.91 -8.02
C ALA A 44 -4.67 -9.47 -8.14
N MET A 45 -5.47 -8.53 -7.65
CA MET A 45 -5.21 -7.09 -7.76
C MET A 45 -5.42 -6.42 -6.42
N LEU A 46 -4.43 -5.63 -5.99
CA LEU A 46 -4.47 -4.84 -4.76
C LEU A 46 -4.87 -3.39 -5.07
N SER A 47 -5.82 -2.85 -4.31
CA SER A 47 -6.23 -1.45 -4.39
C SER A 47 -6.08 -0.75 -3.04
N LEU A 48 -5.54 0.46 -3.06
CA LEU A 48 -5.40 1.37 -1.92
C LEU A 48 -6.18 2.65 -2.24
N VAL A 49 -7.34 2.83 -1.62
CA VAL A 49 -8.33 3.89 -1.97
C VAL A 49 -8.49 4.91 -0.84
N ASN A 50 -9.06 6.08 -1.11
CA ASN A 50 -9.25 7.13 -0.10
C ASN A 50 -8.00 7.51 0.74
N PRO A 51 -6.80 7.70 0.14
CA PRO A 51 -5.61 8.04 0.91
C PRO A 51 -5.80 9.38 1.65
N GLN A 52 -5.24 9.47 2.85
CA GLN A 52 -5.21 10.68 3.66
C GLN A 52 -3.78 11.09 3.97
N THR A 53 -3.44 12.34 3.71
CA THR A 53 -2.14 12.93 4.07
C THR A 53 -2.25 13.67 5.39
N VAL A 54 -1.40 13.32 6.35
CA VAL A 54 -1.40 13.89 7.70
C VAL A 54 0.01 14.31 8.07
N SER A 55 0.14 15.44 8.75
CA SER A 55 1.41 15.91 9.28
C SER A 55 1.20 16.71 10.56
N LEU A 56 2.27 16.86 11.35
CA LEU A 56 2.39 17.83 12.44
C LEU A 56 3.08 19.13 12.00
N ASN A 57 3.60 19.19 10.76
CA ASN A 57 4.20 20.39 10.19
C ASN A 57 3.14 21.26 9.47
N GLU A 58 3.49 22.51 9.21
CA GLU A 58 2.63 23.49 8.54
C GLU A 58 2.98 23.69 7.05
N ASP A 59 3.79 22.80 6.47
CA ASP A 59 4.21 22.90 5.07
C ASP A 59 3.06 22.48 4.12
N THR A 60 3.22 22.77 2.83
CA THR A 60 2.29 22.35 1.80
C THR A 60 2.28 20.82 1.70
N PRO A 61 1.10 20.16 1.79
CA PRO A 61 1.03 18.70 1.76
C PRO A 61 1.41 18.11 0.40
N PRO A 62 1.95 16.87 0.37
CA PRO A 62 1.95 16.09 -0.86
C PRO A 62 0.51 15.81 -1.28
N THR A 63 0.29 15.61 -2.58
CA THR A 63 -0.96 15.07 -3.10
C THR A 63 -0.86 13.56 -3.14
N ALA A 64 -1.73 12.86 -2.41
CA ALA A 64 -1.87 11.41 -2.51
C ALA A 64 -2.99 11.04 -3.50
N GLN A 65 -2.82 9.93 -4.20
CA GLN A 65 -3.79 9.41 -5.17
C GLN A 65 -4.12 7.94 -4.88
N GLU A 66 -5.29 7.51 -5.35
CA GLU A 66 -5.65 6.10 -5.26
C GLU A 66 -4.71 5.25 -6.11
N VAL A 67 -4.37 4.08 -5.57
CA VAL A 67 -3.71 3.00 -6.32
C VAL A 67 -4.79 1.98 -6.61
N LEU A 68 -5.21 1.89 -7.86
CA LEU A 68 -6.23 0.95 -8.29
C LEU A 68 -5.60 -0.18 -9.06
N ASP A 69 -6.06 -1.40 -8.76
CA ASP A 69 -5.75 -2.61 -9.50
C ASP A 69 -4.25 -2.79 -9.74
N LEU A 70 -3.46 -2.70 -8.66
CA LEU A 70 -2.02 -2.90 -8.72
C LEU A 70 -1.74 -4.28 -9.31
N VAL A 71 -0.96 -4.28 -10.38
CA VAL A 71 -0.45 -5.47 -11.04
C VAL A 71 1.05 -5.59 -10.79
N PRO A 72 1.60 -6.82 -10.72
CA PRO A 72 3.02 -7.02 -10.49
C PRO A 72 3.89 -6.29 -11.50
N GLU A 73 5.09 -5.94 -11.04
CA GLU A 73 6.18 -5.35 -11.81
C GLU A 73 5.92 -3.92 -12.33
N LYS A 74 4.70 -3.40 -12.20
CA LYS A 74 4.31 -2.04 -12.60
C LYS A 74 4.44 -1.06 -11.43
N GLU A 75 5.25 -0.03 -11.62
CA GLU A 75 5.27 1.10 -10.68
C GLU A 75 4.01 1.96 -10.83
N THR A 76 3.37 2.27 -9.70
CA THR A 76 2.23 3.18 -9.63
C THR A 76 2.52 4.30 -8.65
N VAL A 77 2.24 5.54 -9.04
CA VAL A 77 2.40 6.71 -8.16
C VAL A 77 1.38 6.64 -7.03
N VAL A 78 1.86 6.88 -5.81
CA VAL A 78 1.06 6.86 -4.58
C VAL A 78 0.86 8.28 -4.07
N ALA A 79 1.95 9.06 -4.04
CA ALA A 79 1.90 10.46 -3.66
C ALA A 79 3.01 11.26 -4.32
N THR A 80 2.73 12.53 -4.58
CA THR A 80 3.68 13.49 -5.14
C THR A 80 3.67 14.76 -4.30
N ALA A 81 4.84 15.15 -3.81
CA ALA A 81 5.11 16.50 -3.38
C ALA A 81 5.72 17.28 -4.55
N GLU A 82 5.01 18.29 -5.03
CA GLU A 82 5.53 19.23 -6.02
C GLU A 82 6.66 20.07 -5.43
N ARG A 83 7.37 20.80 -6.29
CA ARG A 83 8.37 21.79 -5.85
C ARG A 83 7.71 22.79 -4.90
N GLY A 84 8.31 22.98 -3.72
CA GLY A 84 7.75 23.85 -2.67
C GLY A 84 6.76 23.17 -1.74
N ALA A 85 6.54 21.85 -1.86
CA ALA A 85 5.70 21.05 -0.97
C ALA A 85 6.46 19.86 -0.39
N GLY A 86 5.85 19.21 0.60
CA GLY A 86 6.28 17.91 1.10
C GLY A 86 7.52 17.92 1.98
N ALA A 87 8.00 19.08 2.42
CA ALA A 87 9.10 19.13 3.38
C ALA A 87 8.65 18.65 4.78
N GLY A 88 9.58 18.13 5.57
CA GLY A 88 9.32 17.54 6.87
C GLY A 88 8.68 16.14 6.78
N THR A 89 8.02 15.72 7.86
CA THR A 89 7.41 14.39 7.97
C THR A 89 5.95 14.38 7.53
N TRP A 90 5.62 13.52 6.58
CA TRP A 90 4.26 13.31 6.07
C TRP A 90 3.85 11.84 6.24
N ILE A 91 2.64 11.61 6.70
CA ILE A 91 2.00 10.30 6.80
C ILE A 91 0.95 10.20 5.70
N ILE A 92 1.04 9.16 4.87
CA ILE A 92 0.00 8.76 3.91
C ILE A 92 -0.66 7.52 4.50
N ARG A 93 -1.96 7.59 4.83
CA ARG A 93 -2.67 6.49 5.50
C ARG A 93 -3.96 6.09 4.78
N TRP A 94 -4.33 4.82 4.98
CA TRP A 94 -5.55 4.17 4.48
C TRP A 94 -6.28 3.50 5.65
N GLY A 95 -7.60 3.71 5.75
CA GLY A 95 -8.43 3.18 6.83
C GLY A 95 -8.85 4.23 7.84
N SER A 96 -9.45 5.32 7.36
CA SER A 96 -10.11 6.28 8.26
C SER A 96 -11.29 5.65 9.02
N GLU A 97 -11.82 4.53 8.52
CA GLU A 97 -12.79 3.67 9.19
C GLU A 97 -12.28 2.23 9.23
N LEU A 98 -12.39 1.60 10.41
CA LEU A 98 -12.07 0.19 10.60
C LEU A 98 -13.33 -0.60 10.91
N VAL A 99 -13.42 -1.80 10.36
CA VAL A 99 -14.55 -2.72 10.55
C VAL A 99 -14.06 -4.03 11.12
N ALA A 100 -14.62 -4.44 12.25
CA ALA A 100 -14.36 -5.74 12.85
C ALA A 100 -14.92 -6.86 11.96
N GLN A 101 -14.08 -7.81 11.56
CA GLN A 101 -14.47 -9.02 10.85
C GLN A 101 -13.85 -10.25 11.52
N ASP A 102 -14.54 -11.38 11.42
CA ASP A 102 -13.95 -12.66 11.81
C ASP A 102 -12.90 -13.07 10.75
N THR A 103 -11.69 -13.37 11.20
CA THR A 103 -10.58 -13.87 10.38
C THR A 103 -9.91 -15.06 11.06
N LEU A 104 -8.98 -15.71 10.37
CA LEU A 104 -8.09 -16.71 10.95
C LEU A 104 -6.75 -16.06 11.27
N ASN A 105 -6.27 -16.23 12.50
CA ASN A 105 -4.90 -15.85 12.84
C ASN A 105 -3.89 -16.87 12.24
N GLN A 106 -2.59 -16.64 12.44
CA GLN A 106 -1.53 -17.55 11.97
C GLN A 106 -1.63 -18.99 12.52
N ALA A 107 -2.35 -19.19 13.63
CA ALA A 107 -2.60 -20.51 14.22
C ALA A 107 -3.94 -21.12 13.76
N GLU A 108 -4.55 -20.57 12.70
CA GLU A 108 -5.83 -21.01 12.12
C GLU A 108 -7.01 -20.93 13.09
N GLN A 109 -6.92 -20.04 14.09
CA GLN A 109 -8.00 -19.81 15.05
C GLN A 109 -8.85 -18.62 14.61
N ARG A 110 -10.18 -18.75 14.74
CA ARG A 110 -11.10 -17.64 14.50
C ARG A 110 -10.88 -16.54 15.53
N VAL A 111 -10.53 -15.36 15.04
CA VAL A 111 -10.34 -14.13 15.83
C VAL A 111 -11.13 -13.00 15.18
N LYS A 112 -11.48 -11.96 15.97
CA LYS A 112 -11.99 -10.71 15.41
C LYS A 112 -10.84 -9.74 15.21
N GLU A 113 -10.63 -9.30 13.99
CA GLU A 113 -9.66 -8.27 13.64
C GLU A 113 -10.35 -7.14 12.91
N ASN A 114 -9.77 -5.95 13.02
CA ASN A 114 -10.31 -4.75 12.39
C ASN A 114 -9.62 -4.52 11.05
N PHE A 115 -10.44 -4.41 10.01
CA PHE A 115 -9.98 -4.23 8.64
C PHE A 115 -10.37 -2.85 8.13
N SER A 116 -9.48 -2.25 7.37
CA SER A 116 -9.78 -1.06 6.59
C SER A 116 -10.52 -1.45 5.31
N LYS A 117 -11.61 -0.74 4.98
CA LYS A 117 -12.26 -0.83 3.66
C LYS A 117 -11.44 -0.17 2.54
N ASP A 118 -10.43 0.61 2.92
CA ASP A 118 -9.58 1.37 2.01
C ASP A 118 -8.42 0.53 1.44
N VAL A 119 -8.23 -0.69 1.94
CA VAL A 119 -7.26 -1.66 1.42
C VAL A 119 -8.03 -2.88 0.94
N GLN A 120 -8.02 -3.11 -0.37
CA GLN A 120 -8.89 -4.09 -1.02
C GLN A 120 -8.07 -5.06 -1.86
N LEU A 121 -8.37 -6.36 -1.73
CA LEU A 121 -7.81 -7.40 -2.57
C LEU A 121 -8.93 -8.01 -3.41
N PHE A 122 -8.83 -7.88 -4.74
CA PHE A 122 -9.69 -8.59 -5.68
C PHE A 122 -9.01 -9.89 -6.12
N VAL A 123 -9.70 -11.01 -5.99
CA VAL A 123 -9.24 -12.31 -6.51
C VAL A 123 -10.25 -12.79 -7.55
N PRO A 124 -9.86 -13.01 -8.82
CA PRO A 124 -10.77 -13.48 -9.85
C PRO A 124 -11.44 -14.80 -9.49
N GLY A 125 -12.75 -14.91 -9.69
CA GLY A 125 -13.50 -16.14 -9.36
C GLY A 125 -13.06 -17.38 -10.12
N LYS A 126 -12.41 -17.21 -11.28
CA LYS A 126 -11.82 -18.30 -12.09
C LYS A 126 -10.53 -18.88 -11.49
N THR A 127 -9.91 -18.18 -10.54
CA THR A 127 -8.65 -18.60 -9.93
C THR A 127 -8.93 -19.73 -8.94
N VAL A 128 -8.43 -20.92 -9.27
CA VAL A 128 -8.45 -22.08 -8.37
C VAL A 128 -7.44 -21.82 -7.26
N LYS A 129 -7.82 -22.12 -6.02
CA LYS A 129 -7.06 -21.76 -4.82
C LYS A 129 -7.08 -22.90 -3.82
N ASP A 130 -5.95 -23.11 -3.17
CA ASP A 130 -5.84 -23.93 -1.96
C ASP A 130 -6.31 -23.11 -0.74
N ALA A 131 -6.80 -23.79 0.29
CA ALA A 131 -7.08 -23.18 1.59
C ALA A 131 -5.75 -22.95 2.33
N ALA A 132 -5.09 -21.84 2.01
CA ALA A 132 -3.78 -21.48 2.51
C ALA A 132 -3.63 -19.94 2.59
N SER A 133 -2.57 -19.49 3.27
CA SER A 133 -2.16 -18.08 3.28
C SER A 133 -1.38 -17.75 2.01
N TYR A 134 -1.72 -16.64 1.37
CA TYR A 134 -1.00 -16.11 0.22
C TYR A 134 -0.44 -14.73 0.56
N THR A 135 0.79 -14.47 0.17
CA THR A 135 1.50 -13.22 0.46
C THR A 135 2.16 -12.68 -0.79
N THR A 136 2.38 -11.37 -0.82
CA THR A 136 3.19 -10.69 -1.83
C THR A 136 4.11 -9.68 -1.16
N GLN A 137 5.09 -9.17 -1.91
CA GLN A 137 5.97 -8.10 -1.49
C GLN A 137 5.64 -6.82 -2.28
N LEU A 138 5.49 -5.72 -1.55
CA LEU A 138 5.40 -4.38 -2.13
C LEU A 138 6.73 -3.65 -1.95
N ASN A 139 7.31 -3.21 -3.07
CA ASN A 139 8.47 -2.34 -3.08
C ASN A 139 8.00 -0.88 -3.16
N TRP A 140 8.44 -0.08 -2.19
CA TRP A 140 8.16 1.35 -2.14
C TRP A 140 9.39 2.12 -2.63
N ILE A 141 9.17 3.02 -3.59
CA ILE A 141 10.23 3.76 -4.28
C ILE A 141 10.00 5.24 -4.01
N LEU A 142 10.94 5.86 -3.31
CA LEU A 142 10.96 7.30 -3.10
C LEU A 142 12.03 7.93 -4.01
N SER A 143 11.63 8.93 -4.78
CA SER A 143 12.50 9.61 -5.75
C SER A 143 12.29 11.12 -5.69
N GLU A 144 13.33 11.88 -6.02
CA GLU A 144 13.21 13.34 -6.17
C GLU A 144 12.60 13.67 -7.54
N LEU A 145 11.85 14.78 -7.63
CA LEU A 145 11.43 15.29 -8.94
C LEU A 145 12.66 15.75 -9.74
N PRO A 146 12.74 15.48 -11.06
CA PRO A 146 13.84 15.97 -11.88
C PRO A 146 13.96 17.49 -11.77
N GLN A 147 15.15 17.96 -11.41
CA GLN A 147 15.50 19.36 -11.53
C GLN A 147 15.70 19.65 -13.03
N ASN A 148 14.67 20.11 -13.73
CA ASN A 148 14.88 20.71 -15.05
C ASN A 148 15.73 21.97 -14.83
N GLY A 149 17.01 21.88 -15.18
CA GLY A 149 17.98 22.97 -15.15
C GLY A 149 17.77 23.97 -16.28
#